data_AF-A0AAV0D6Q8-F1
#
_entry.id   AF-A0AAV0D6Q8-F1
#
_cell.length_a   1.000
_cell.length_b   1.000
_cell.length_c   1.000
_cell.angle_alpha   90.00
_cell.angle_beta   90.00
_cell.angle_gamma   90.00
#
_symmetry.space_group_name_H-M   'P 1'
#
loop_
_entity.id
_entity.type
_entity.pdbx_description
1 polymer ?
#
loop_
_entity_poly.entity_id
_entity_poly.type
_entity_poly.pdbx_seq_one_letter_code
_entity_poly.pdbx_strand_id
1 'polypeptide(L)'
;MAPAQIRGHKTLSRCTDDRRAAVAGRRLPPKAPTLTGTLTYSMPRIPLSSLMLPSRIPYLQFQNPFFPFQDPNFQFHSQPTRPVGAIEMIDKAVLKARREIIAAGDSVSAWKVSQAALVILQADTWDSLGFQMQQVPSLHRLILTEGKINSFIHCFVGVHRITTLHDLEIAICDTEGVERFEELELGPIVKHPLVVHYFSLGASVTEVCRITSEEIMSFLFEFIESNRRKKIEIEEFL
;
A
#
# COMPACT_ATOMS: atom_id res chain seq x y z
N MET A 1 9.07 67.56 -1.26
CA MET A 1 10.02 67.06 -0.24
C MET A 1 10.53 65.71 -0.68
N ALA A 2 11.85 65.56 -0.63
CA ALA A 2 12.67 64.45 -1.10
C ALA A 2 12.56 63.19 -0.18
N PRO A 3 13.17 62.05 -0.57
CA PRO A 3 12.85 60.69 -0.10
C PRO A 3 13.80 60.18 1.01
N ALA A 4 13.53 58.98 1.54
CA ALA A 4 14.50 58.23 2.36
C ALA A 4 14.55 56.74 1.98
N GLN A 5 15.70 56.34 1.45
CA GLN A 5 16.25 54.99 1.40
C GLN A 5 16.63 54.49 2.82
N ILE A 6 16.82 53.17 2.95
CA ILE A 6 17.94 52.43 3.60
C ILE A 6 17.40 51.01 3.89
N ARG A 7 17.74 49.98 3.10
CA ARG A 7 18.96 49.15 3.16
C ARG A 7 19.03 48.31 4.44
N GLY A 8 19.04 46.97 4.28
CA GLY A 8 19.99 46.13 5.02
C GLY A 8 19.47 44.88 5.72
N HIS A 9 19.94 43.74 5.21
CA HIS A 9 20.47 42.59 5.94
C HIS A 9 19.53 41.52 6.54
N LYS A 10 19.55 40.39 5.83
CA LYS A 10 19.53 39.01 6.31
C LYS A 10 20.27 38.84 7.64
N THR A 11 19.70 38.07 8.56
CA THR A 11 20.49 37.32 9.54
C THR A 11 20.02 35.87 9.61
N LEU A 12 20.94 35.00 9.22
CA LEU A 12 20.97 33.55 9.36
C LEU A 12 21.09 33.22 10.87
N SER A 13 20.16 32.46 11.44
CA SER A 13 20.37 31.91 12.79
C SER A 13 21.04 30.54 12.67
N ARG A 14 22.34 30.54 12.96
CA ARG A 14 23.23 29.38 13.03
C ARG A 14 23.38 29.04 14.51
N CYS A 15 22.85 27.91 14.96
CA CYS A 15 23.22 27.35 16.27
C CYS A 15 24.56 26.63 16.12
N THR A 16 25.60 27.15 16.78
CA THR A 16 26.89 26.48 16.97
C THR A 16 27.06 26.03 18.41
N ASP A 17 27.51 24.78 18.51
CA ASP A 17 28.48 24.19 19.46
C ASP A 17 28.27 24.34 20.97
N ASP A 18 28.31 23.20 21.66
CA ASP A 18 29.26 23.07 22.76
C ASP A 18 29.87 21.66 22.85
N ARG A 19 31.21 21.63 22.89
CA ARG A 19 32.06 20.44 22.95
C ARG A 19 32.40 20.11 24.41
N ARG A 20 32.45 18.82 24.77
CA ARG A 20 33.51 18.34 25.68
C ARG A 20 33.93 16.90 25.42
N ALA A 21 35.24 16.72 25.38
CA ALA A 21 35.98 15.55 24.98
C ALA A 21 36.13 14.50 26.09
N ALA A 22 36.31 13.23 25.70
CA ALA A 22 37.08 12.24 26.43
C ALA A 22 37.80 11.32 25.43
N VAL A 23 39.12 11.18 25.61
CA VAL A 23 40.07 10.42 24.80
C VAL A 23 40.35 9.07 25.48
N ALA A 24 40.38 7.98 24.70
CA ALA A 24 41.42 6.92 24.68
C ALA A 24 40.83 5.52 24.37
N GLY A 25 41.36 4.86 23.34
CA GLY A 25 41.11 3.45 23.06
C GLY A 25 41.39 3.05 21.60
N ARG A 26 42.67 2.96 21.22
CA ARG A 26 43.09 2.49 19.88
C ARG A 26 42.81 0.99 19.73
N ARG A 27 42.05 0.59 18.69
CA ARG A 27 42.24 -0.66 17.94
C ARG A 27 41.91 -0.41 16.46
N LEU A 28 42.86 -0.72 15.58
CA LEU A 28 42.65 -0.72 14.12
C LEU A 28 41.74 -1.89 13.71
N PRO A 29 40.78 -1.70 12.79
CA PRO A 29 40.16 -2.81 12.09
C PRO A 29 41.03 -3.28 10.90
N PRO A 30 40.95 -4.57 10.52
CA PRO A 30 41.82 -5.18 9.50
C PRO A 30 41.44 -4.76 8.08
N LYS A 31 42.44 -4.74 7.18
CA LYS A 31 42.28 -4.49 5.73
C LYS A 31 41.33 -5.51 5.09
N ALA A 32 40.33 -5.02 4.36
CA ALA A 32 39.49 -5.85 3.49
C ALA A 32 40.23 -6.24 2.20
N PRO A 33 40.05 -7.48 1.70
CA PRO A 33 40.72 -7.96 0.49
C PRO A 33 40.13 -7.35 -0.78
N THR A 34 41.01 -7.05 -1.73
CA THR A 34 40.72 -6.57 -3.09
C THR A 34 39.92 -7.63 -3.86
N LEU A 35 38.68 -7.33 -4.23
CA LEU A 35 37.89 -8.12 -5.17
C LEU A 35 38.06 -7.55 -6.58
N THR A 36 39.06 -8.03 -7.31
CA THR A 36 39.08 -7.99 -8.78
C THR A 36 38.17 -9.09 -9.30
N GLY A 37 37.01 -8.72 -9.84
CA GLY A 37 36.07 -9.66 -10.46
C GLY A 37 35.30 -8.98 -11.59
N THR A 38 35.65 -9.33 -12.83
CA THR A 38 34.94 -8.95 -14.06
C THR A 38 33.55 -9.59 -14.06
N LEU A 39 32.48 -8.80 -14.04
CA LEU A 39 31.12 -9.30 -14.19
C LEU A 39 30.81 -9.51 -15.67
N THR A 40 31.04 -10.72 -16.18
CA THR A 40 30.43 -11.19 -17.42
C THR A 40 28.99 -11.59 -17.13
N TYR A 41 28.04 -10.78 -17.57
CA TYR A 41 26.62 -11.02 -17.40
C TYR A 41 26.10 -11.90 -18.55
N SER A 42 25.83 -13.17 -18.28
CA SER A 42 25.05 -14.04 -19.16
C SER A 42 23.59 -14.02 -18.71
N MET A 43 22.70 -13.44 -19.53
CA MET A 43 21.25 -13.60 -19.37
C MET A 43 20.86 -15.04 -19.68
N PRO A 44 20.14 -15.76 -18.80
CA PRO A 44 19.45 -16.98 -19.19
C PRO A 44 18.27 -16.58 -20.11
N ARG A 45 18.30 -17.04 -21.36
CA ARG A 45 17.11 -17.00 -22.23
C ARG A 45 16.08 -17.98 -21.66
N ILE A 46 15.00 -17.46 -21.08
CA ILE A 46 13.85 -18.27 -20.71
C ILE A 46 13.08 -18.58 -22.01
N PRO A 47 12.87 -19.85 -22.38
CA PRO A 47 12.14 -20.20 -23.59
C PRO A 47 10.65 -19.84 -23.46
N LEU A 48 10.07 -19.32 -24.55
CA LEU A 48 8.69 -18.83 -24.65
C LEU A 48 7.60 -19.91 -24.47
N SER A 49 7.97 -21.14 -24.13
CA SER A 49 7.05 -22.26 -23.87
C SER A 49 6.44 -22.25 -22.46
N SER A 50 6.76 -21.27 -21.61
CA SER A 50 6.20 -21.13 -20.24
C SER A 50 4.87 -20.35 -20.14
N LEU A 51 4.26 -19.92 -21.25
CA LEU A 51 2.94 -19.25 -21.23
C LEU A 51 1.74 -20.22 -21.10
N MET A 52 1.93 -21.39 -20.51
CA MET A 52 0.82 -22.26 -20.13
C MET A 52 0.50 -22.00 -18.66
N LEU A 53 -0.50 -21.14 -18.45
CA LEU A 53 -1.07 -20.82 -17.15
C LEU A 53 -1.45 -22.12 -16.41
N PRO A 54 -0.83 -22.45 -15.26
CA PRO A 54 -1.37 -23.46 -14.39
C PRO A 54 -2.47 -22.80 -13.56
N SER A 55 -3.72 -23.17 -13.83
CA SER A 55 -4.87 -22.92 -12.97
C SER A 55 -4.66 -23.55 -11.61
N ARG A 56 -3.96 -22.86 -10.70
CA ARG A 56 -3.96 -23.00 -9.23
C ARG A 56 -2.80 -22.17 -8.69
N ILE A 57 -3.09 -20.96 -8.24
CA ILE A 57 -2.20 -20.22 -7.36
C ILE A 57 -2.29 -20.92 -6.00
N PRO A 58 -1.22 -21.59 -5.51
CA PRO A 58 -1.20 -22.06 -4.13
C PRO A 58 -1.14 -20.81 -3.26
N TYR A 59 -2.13 -20.68 -2.38
CA TYR A 59 -2.28 -19.69 -1.32
C TYR A 59 -0.96 -18.99 -0.95
N LEU A 60 -0.76 -17.76 -1.44
CA LEU A 60 0.16 -16.85 -0.77
C LEU A 60 -0.44 -16.57 0.59
N GLN A 61 0.13 -17.18 1.63
CA GLN A 61 -0.18 -16.89 3.02
C GLN A 61 0.29 -15.47 3.35
N PHE A 62 -0.45 -14.46 2.92
CA PHE A 62 -0.40 -13.16 3.56
C PHE A 62 -1.22 -13.26 4.83
N GLN A 63 -0.50 -13.52 5.92
CA GLN A 63 -1.06 -13.55 7.26
C GLN A 63 -1.38 -12.11 7.66
N ASN A 64 -2.61 -11.69 7.39
CA ASN A 64 -3.17 -10.50 8.00
C ASN A 64 -3.35 -10.85 9.49
N PRO A 65 -2.69 -10.16 10.45
CA PRO A 65 -2.67 -10.57 11.86
C PRO A 65 -4.06 -10.63 12.54
N PHE A 66 -5.09 -10.13 11.86
CA PHE A 66 -6.45 -10.03 12.34
C PHE A 66 -7.40 -11.14 11.84
N PHE A 67 -6.93 -12.09 11.02
CA PHE A 67 -7.78 -13.17 10.50
C PHE A 67 -7.12 -14.54 10.60
N PRO A 68 -7.51 -15.38 11.60
CA PRO A 68 -7.26 -16.80 11.53
C PRO A 68 -8.34 -17.44 10.65
N PHE A 69 -8.00 -17.86 9.43
CA PHE A 69 -8.81 -18.84 8.70
C PHE A 69 -7.92 -19.97 8.23
N GLN A 70 -8.10 -21.15 8.83
CA GLN A 70 -8.21 -22.45 8.16
C GLN A 70 -8.57 -23.53 9.18
N ASP A 71 -9.81 -23.98 9.14
CA ASP A 71 -10.18 -25.34 9.54
C ASP A 71 -10.76 -26.02 8.29
N PRO A 72 -10.27 -27.21 7.87
CA PRO A 72 -10.65 -27.83 6.59
C PRO A 72 -12.01 -28.54 6.61
N ASN A 73 -12.79 -28.44 7.70
CA ASN A 73 -14.11 -29.07 7.81
C ASN A 73 -15.25 -28.08 7.52
N PHE A 74 -15.45 -27.75 6.25
CA PHE A 74 -16.67 -27.09 5.78
C PHE A 74 -17.82 -28.11 5.70
N GLN A 75 -18.42 -28.44 6.84
CA GLN A 75 -19.73 -29.09 6.86
C GLN A 75 -20.82 -28.00 6.84
N PHE A 76 -21.53 -27.90 5.71
CA PHE A 76 -22.80 -27.19 5.61
C PHE A 76 -23.81 -27.88 6.57
N HIS A 77 -23.85 -27.43 7.82
CA HIS A 77 -24.99 -27.72 8.68
C HIS A 77 -26.16 -26.90 8.17
N SER A 78 -27.14 -27.58 7.56
CA SER A 78 -28.44 -27.00 7.20
C SER A 78 -29.15 -26.57 8.49
N GLN A 79 -29.01 -25.29 8.83
CA GLN A 79 -29.75 -24.66 9.93
C GLN A 79 -31.19 -24.31 9.48
N PRO A 80 -32.14 -24.31 10.43
CA PRO A 80 -33.57 -24.18 10.17
C PRO A 80 -33.89 -22.84 9.51
N THR A 81 -34.97 -22.83 8.73
CA THR A 81 -35.51 -21.73 7.93
C THR A 81 -35.31 -20.38 8.61
N ARG A 82 -34.21 -19.70 8.27
CA ARG A 82 -33.83 -18.42 8.84
C ARG A 82 -34.78 -17.35 8.27
N PRO A 83 -35.27 -16.40 9.08
CA PRO A 83 -36.13 -15.35 8.57
C PRO A 83 -35.34 -14.49 7.58
N VAL A 84 -35.73 -14.51 6.30
CA VAL A 84 -35.13 -13.72 5.20
C VAL A 84 -35.03 -12.23 5.59
N GLY A 85 -35.93 -11.72 6.42
CA GLY A 85 -35.87 -10.35 6.93
C GLY A 85 -34.68 -10.04 7.86
N ALA A 86 -34.11 -11.04 8.55
CA ALA A 86 -32.97 -10.80 9.43
C ALA A 86 -31.69 -10.53 8.65
N ILE A 87 -31.43 -11.29 7.57
CA ILE A 87 -30.23 -11.08 6.75
C ILE A 87 -30.30 -9.75 6.00
N GLU A 88 -31.48 -9.34 5.54
CA GLU A 88 -31.68 -8.03 4.91
C GLU A 88 -31.44 -6.86 5.87
N MET A 89 -31.89 -7.00 7.13
CA MET A 89 -31.64 -5.98 8.16
C MET A 89 -30.14 -5.84 8.47
N ILE A 90 -29.44 -6.97 8.58
CA ILE A 90 -27.99 -7.01 8.81
C ILE A 90 -27.25 -6.41 7.60
N ASP A 91 -27.63 -6.78 6.38
CA ASP A 91 -27.02 -6.26 5.17
C ASP A 91 -27.20 -4.73 5.04
N LYS A 92 -28.38 -4.21 5.40
CA LYS A 92 -28.63 -2.76 5.49
C LYS A 92 -27.72 -2.07 6.51
N ALA A 93 -27.48 -2.70 7.67
CA ALA A 93 -26.55 -2.17 8.67
C ALA A 93 -25.10 -2.15 8.15
N VAL A 94 -24.68 -3.20 7.44
CA VAL A 94 -23.36 -3.26 6.77
C VAL A 94 -23.21 -2.16 5.73
N LEU A 95 -24.21 -1.95 4.86
CA LEU A 95 -24.19 -0.87 3.87
C LEU A 95 -24.19 0.51 4.52
N LYS A 96 -24.86 0.69 5.66
CA LYS A 96 -24.81 1.93 6.43
C LYS A 96 -23.42 2.16 7.01
N ALA A 97 -22.85 1.17 7.70
CA ALA A 97 -21.50 1.22 8.25
C ALA A 97 -20.45 1.56 7.19
N ARG A 98 -20.51 0.91 6.03
CA ARG A 98 -19.60 1.18 4.90
C ARG A 98 -19.68 2.63 4.45
N ARG A 99 -20.89 3.16 4.26
CA ARG A 99 -21.10 4.55 3.84
C ARG A 99 -20.57 5.55 4.85
N GLU A 100 -20.74 5.28 6.15
CA GLU A 100 -20.23 6.15 7.21
C GLU A 100 -18.69 6.20 7.22
N ILE A 101 -18.03 5.05 7.03
CA ILE A 101 -16.55 4.99 6.91
C ILE A 101 -16.05 5.75 5.69
N ILE A 102 -16.72 5.58 4.53
CA ILE A 102 -16.37 6.32 3.30
C ILE A 102 -16.59 7.81 3.50
N ALA A 103 -17.70 8.22 4.12
CA ALA A 103 -18.01 9.63 4.40
C ALA A 103 -17.00 10.26 5.35
N ALA A 104 -16.38 9.47 6.25
CA ALA A 104 -15.28 9.91 7.09
C ALA A 104 -13.94 10.06 6.33
N GLY A 105 -13.88 9.65 5.06
CA GLY A 105 -12.67 9.70 4.24
C GLY A 105 -11.62 8.67 4.66
N ASP A 106 -12.02 7.60 5.36
CA ASP A 106 -11.14 6.54 5.83
C ASP A 106 -11.13 5.34 4.86
N SER A 107 -10.10 4.48 4.98
CA SER A 107 -10.06 3.22 4.24
C SER A 107 -11.06 2.22 4.78
N VAL A 108 -11.75 1.55 3.86
CA VAL A 108 -12.74 0.52 4.15
C VAL A 108 -12.08 -0.85 4.13
N SER A 109 -12.26 -1.62 5.19
CA SER A 109 -11.96 -3.04 5.24
C SER A 109 -13.16 -3.83 5.73
N ALA A 110 -13.24 -5.10 5.39
CA ALA A 110 -14.27 -6.01 5.88
C ALA A 110 -14.31 -6.05 7.41
N TRP A 111 -13.15 -5.95 8.07
CA TRP A 111 -13.07 -5.87 9.53
C TRP A 111 -13.68 -4.59 10.08
N LYS A 112 -13.28 -3.41 9.57
CA LYS A 112 -13.81 -2.12 10.06
C LYS A 112 -15.33 -2.04 9.86
N VAL A 113 -15.80 -2.46 8.68
CA VAL A 113 -17.23 -2.48 8.37
C VAL A 113 -17.97 -3.46 9.26
N SER A 114 -17.41 -4.63 9.56
CA SER A 114 -18.08 -5.62 10.40
C SER A 114 -18.21 -5.16 11.85
N GLN A 115 -17.18 -4.53 12.41
CA GLN A 115 -17.22 -3.94 13.74
C GLN A 115 -18.23 -2.79 13.82
N ALA A 116 -18.23 -1.89 12.83
CA ALA A 116 -19.21 -0.80 12.77
C ALA A 116 -20.66 -1.32 12.60
N ALA A 117 -20.86 -2.39 11.83
CA ALA A 117 -22.17 -3.02 11.68
C ALA A 117 -22.68 -3.64 12.99
N LEU A 118 -21.81 -4.31 13.76
CA LEU A 118 -22.15 -4.84 15.08
C LEU A 118 -22.61 -3.74 16.05
N VAL A 119 -21.93 -2.59 16.03
CA VAL A 119 -22.34 -1.41 16.82
C VAL A 119 -23.73 -0.91 16.40
N ILE A 120 -24.00 -0.80 15.09
CA ILE A 120 -25.33 -0.38 14.57
C ILE A 120 -26.43 -1.36 15.00
N LEU A 121 -26.13 -2.67 15.00
CA LEU A 121 -27.07 -3.73 15.35
C LEU A 121 -27.19 -3.96 16.86
N GLN A 122 -26.38 -3.27 17.68
CA GLN A 122 -26.30 -3.45 19.13
C GLN A 122 -26.01 -4.90 19.53
N ALA A 123 -25.09 -5.54 18.80
CA ALA A 123 -24.67 -6.91 19.03
C ALA A 123 -23.17 -6.97 19.36
N ASP A 124 -22.77 -7.87 20.26
CA ASP A 124 -21.38 -8.01 20.67
C ASP A 124 -20.55 -8.82 19.66
N THR A 125 -21.17 -9.84 19.03
CA THR A 125 -20.50 -10.75 18.11
C THR A 125 -21.40 -11.18 16.95
N TRP A 126 -20.77 -11.62 15.85
CA TRP A 126 -21.49 -12.22 14.71
C TRP A 126 -22.22 -13.52 15.10
N ASP A 127 -21.66 -14.31 16.02
CA ASP A 127 -22.30 -15.52 16.53
C ASP A 127 -23.60 -15.20 17.27
N SER A 128 -23.67 -14.08 18.00
CA SER A 128 -24.90 -13.63 18.68
C SER A 128 -26.01 -13.26 17.69
N LEU A 129 -25.64 -12.85 16.47
CA LEU A 129 -26.58 -12.61 15.38
C LEU A 129 -27.00 -13.92 14.68
N GLY A 130 -26.30 -15.03 14.90
CA GLY A 130 -26.54 -16.31 14.23
C GLY A 130 -26.07 -16.35 12.77
N PHE A 131 -25.19 -15.43 12.37
CA PHE A 131 -24.67 -15.34 11.00
C PHE A 131 -23.15 -15.29 10.99
N GLN A 132 -22.55 -15.92 9.99
CA GLN A 132 -21.15 -15.67 9.65
C GLN A 132 -21.05 -14.44 8.73
N MET A 133 -19.92 -13.73 8.78
CA MET A 133 -19.68 -12.55 7.94
C MET A 133 -19.88 -12.83 6.45
N GLN A 134 -19.42 -14.01 5.98
CA GLN A 134 -19.52 -14.44 4.58
C GLN A 134 -20.96 -14.72 4.13
N GLN A 135 -21.90 -14.88 5.06
CA GLN A 135 -23.31 -15.11 4.75
C GLN A 135 -24.05 -13.79 4.46
N VAL A 136 -23.46 -12.65 4.83
CA VAL A 136 -24.01 -11.32 4.55
C VAL A 136 -23.53 -10.86 3.17
N PRO A 137 -24.43 -10.65 2.18
CA PRO A 137 -24.04 -10.40 0.79
C PRO A 137 -23.07 -9.23 0.61
N SER A 138 -23.35 -8.07 1.21
CA SER A 138 -22.51 -6.88 1.06
C SER A 138 -21.14 -7.05 1.70
N LEU A 139 -21.06 -7.77 2.82
CA LEU A 139 -19.80 -8.03 3.51
C LEU A 139 -18.98 -9.08 2.77
N HIS A 140 -19.63 -10.12 2.22
CA HIS A 140 -18.97 -11.11 1.38
C HIS A 140 -18.36 -10.47 0.13
N ARG A 141 -19.11 -9.62 -0.57
CA ARG A 141 -18.59 -8.87 -1.72
C ARG A 141 -17.39 -8.01 -1.33
N LEU A 142 -17.48 -7.30 -0.19
CA LEU A 142 -16.37 -6.49 0.31
C LEU A 142 -15.12 -7.33 0.58
N ILE A 143 -15.25 -8.48 1.25
CA ILE A 143 -14.13 -9.42 1.51
C ILE A 143 -13.45 -9.83 0.19
N LEU A 144 -14.23 -10.16 -0.83
CA LEU A 144 -13.69 -10.56 -2.14
C LEU A 144 -12.98 -9.40 -2.84
N THR A 145 -13.60 -8.21 -2.88
CA THR A 145 -13.01 -7.03 -3.49
C THR A 145 -11.73 -6.60 -2.77
N GLU A 146 -11.75 -6.50 -1.44
CA GLU A 146 -10.56 -6.19 -0.62
C GLU A 146 -9.44 -7.20 -0.86
N GLY A 147 -9.75 -8.51 -0.85
CA GLY A 147 -8.77 -9.56 -1.11
C GLY A 147 -8.15 -9.49 -2.51
N LYS A 148 -8.97 -9.18 -3.53
CA LYS A 148 -8.52 -8.99 -4.92
C LYS A 148 -7.56 -7.80 -5.03
N ILE A 149 -7.96 -6.64 -4.50
CA ILE A 149 -7.15 -5.42 -4.55
C ILE A 149 -5.85 -5.58 -3.76
N ASN A 150 -5.90 -6.18 -2.57
CA ASN A 150 -4.71 -6.45 -1.78
C ASN A 150 -3.70 -7.32 -2.54
N SER A 151 -4.19 -8.38 -3.18
CA SER A 151 -3.36 -9.27 -3.99
C SER A 151 -2.76 -8.53 -5.20
N PHE A 152 -3.56 -7.70 -5.86
CA PHE A 152 -3.08 -6.89 -6.98
C PHE A 152 -1.95 -5.94 -6.56
N ILE A 153 -2.12 -5.22 -5.45
CA ILE A 153 -1.09 -4.29 -4.94
C ILE A 153 0.21 -5.03 -4.67
N HIS A 154 0.16 -6.16 -3.95
CA HIS A 154 1.35 -6.98 -3.68
C HIS A 154 2.06 -7.45 -4.96
N CYS A 155 1.30 -7.93 -5.94
CA CYS A 155 1.85 -8.34 -7.22
C CYS A 155 2.45 -7.17 -8.00
N PHE A 156 1.76 -6.04 -8.04
CA PHE A 156 2.20 -4.85 -8.78
C PHE A 156 3.54 -4.34 -8.25
N VAL A 157 3.65 -4.11 -6.94
CA VAL A 157 4.90 -3.64 -6.33
C VAL A 157 6.00 -4.70 -6.36
N GLY A 158 5.64 -5.99 -6.34
CA GLY A 158 6.60 -7.10 -6.39
C GLY A 158 7.25 -7.31 -7.76
N VAL A 159 6.56 -6.93 -8.85
CA VAL A 159 7.04 -7.13 -10.22
C VAL A 159 7.77 -5.90 -10.77
N HIS A 160 7.42 -4.68 -10.32
CA HIS A 160 7.97 -3.45 -10.87
C HIS A 160 9.16 -2.93 -10.05
N ARG A 161 10.31 -2.69 -10.71
CA ARG A 161 11.53 -2.15 -10.06
C ARG A 161 11.43 -0.66 -9.75
N ILE A 162 10.72 0.08 -10.59
CA ILE A 162 10.36 1.49 -10.42
C ILE A 162 8.84 1.52 -10.57
N THR A 163 8.15 2.05 -9.57
CA THR A 163 6.70 2.12 -9.54
C THR A 163 6.26 3.40 -8.88
N THR A 164 5.14 3.95 -9.33
CA THR A 164 4.52 5.13 -8.75
C THR A 164 3.13 4.77 -8.26
N LEU A 165 2.61 5.53 -7.30
CA LEU A 165 1.24 5.34 -6.84
C LEU A 165 0.24 5.64 -7.96
N HIS A 166 0.58 6.56 -8.87
CA HIS A 166 -0.24 6.88 -10.03
C HIS A 166 -0.38 5.69 -10.98
N ASP A 167 0.73 5.04 -11.34
CA ASP A 167 0.69 3.86 -12.21
C ASP A 167 -0.09 2.71 -11.56
N LEU A 168 0.05 2.53 -10.24
CA LEU A 168 -0.71 1.54 -9.49
C LEU A 168 -2.22 1.83 -9.54
N GLU A 169 -2.61 3.08 -9.31
CA GLU A 169 -4.02 3.50 -9.34
C GLU A 169 -4.64 3.26 -10.71
N ILE A 170 -3.95 3.67 -11.79
CA ILE A 170 -4.39 3.44 -13.17
C ILE A 170 -4.54 1.94 -13.43
N ALA A 171 -3.53 1.14 -13.08
CA ALA A 171 -3.56 -0.30 -13.32
C ALA A 171 -4.69 -1.02 -12.56
N ILE A 172 -5.01 -0.59 -11.34
CA ILE A 172 -6.17 -1.09 -10.59
C ILE A 172 -7.46 -0.70 -11.32
N CYS A 173 -7.62 0.58 -11.67
CA CYS A 173 -8.83 1.09 -12.31
C CYS A 173 -9.11 0.39 -13.64
N ASP A 174 -8.09 0.23 -14.48
CA ASP A 174 -8.16 -0.49 -15.75
C ASP A 174 -8.53 -1.97 -15.55
N THR A 175 -7.98 -2.62 -14.52
CA THR A 175 -8.24 -4.04 -14.23
C THR A 175 -9.65 -4.28 -13.68
N GLU A 176 -10.17 -3.36 -12.87
CA GLU A 176 -11.51 -3.44 -12.30
C GLU A 176 -12.61 -2.87 -13.23
N GLY A 177 -12.21 -2.14 -14.28
CA GLY A 177 -13.14 -1.49 -15.20
C GLY A 177 -13.89 -0.31 -14.56
N VAL A 178 -13.20 0.45 -13.70
CA VAL A 178 -13.73 1.67 -13.06
C VAL A 178 -12.90 2.87 -13.48
N GLU A 179 -13.48 4.07 -13.48
CA GLU A 179 -12.73 5.28 -13.85
C GLU A 179 -11.87 5.80 -12.69
N ARG A 180 -12.34 5.60 -11.46
CA ARG A 180 -11.67 6.05 -10.23
C ARG A 180 -11.67 4.96 -9.16
N PHE A 181 -10.63 4.93 -8.35
CA PHE A 181 -10.49 3.96 -7.26
C PHE A 181 -11.66 4.02 -6.28
N GLU A 182 -12.23 5.20 -6.03
CA GLU A 182 -13.35 5.39 -5.10
C GLU A 182 -14.61 4.62 -5.50
N GLU A 183 -14.78 4.25 -6.78
CA GLU A 183 -15.91 3.45 -7.26
C GLU A 183 -15.85 1.99 -6.78
N LEU A 184 -14.69 1.53 -6.31
CA LEU A 184 -14.56 0.26 -5.60
C LEU A 184 -15.17 0.30 -4.20
N GLU A 185 -15.54 1.49 -3.73
CA GLU A 185 -16.07 1.76 -2.39
C GLU A 185 -15.12 1.26 -1.28
N LEU A 186 -13.82 1.31 -1.53
CA LEU A 186 -12.76 0.95 -0.57
C LEU A 186 -12.21 2.18 0.21
N GLY A 187 -12.79 3.35 -0.03
CA GLY A 187 -12.25 4.63 0.42
C GLY A 187 -11.12 5.13 -0.50
N PRO A 188 -10.48 6.26 -0.17
CA PRO A 188 -9.41 6.83 -1.00
C PRO A 188 -8.17 5.92 -1.04
N ILE A 189 -7.56 5.74 -2.20
CA ILE A 189 -6.38 4.86 -2.36
C ILE A 189 -5.22 5.25 -1.44
N VAL A 190 -5.05 6.56 -1.18
CA VAL A 190 -4.00 7.09 -0.28
C VAL A 190 -4.18 6.68 1.19
N LYS A 191 -5.38 6.22 1.58
CA LYS A 191 -5.66 5.68 2.92
C LYS A 191 -5.57 4.15 2.96
N HIS A 192 -5.42 3.50 1.82
CA HIS A 192 -5.36 2.04 1.74
C HIS A 192 -4.12 1.52 2.48
N PRO A 193 -4.24 0.56 3.42
CA PRO A 193 -3.13 0.17 4.30
C PRO A 193 -1.86 -0.27 3.57
N LEU A 194 -2.00 -1.06 2.50
CA LEU A 194 -0.84 -1.50 1.71
C LEU A 194 -0.20 -0.35 0.94
N VAL A 195 -0.98 0.62 0.47
CA VAL A 195 -0.46 1.78 -0.25
C VAL A 195 0.33 2.68 0.69
N VAL A 196 -0.22 2.95 1.88
CA VAL A 196 0.49 3.67 2.94
C VAL A 196 1.80 2.97 3.28
N HIS A 197 1.79 1.65 3.37
CA HIS A 197 2.98 0.86 3.67
C HIS A 197 4.03 0.90 2.55
N TYR A 198 3.67 0.54 1.32
CA TYR A 198 4.63 0.42 0.21
C TYR A 198 5.18 1.77 -0.25
N PHE A 199 4.36 2.82 -0.24
CA PHE A 199 4.76 4.16 -0.70
C PHE A 199 5.14 5.09 0.45
N SER A 200 5.13 4.61 1.71
CA SER A 200 5.47 5.38 2.91
C SER A 200 4.72 6.72 2.99
N LEU A 201 3.42 6.69 2.71
CA LEU A 201 2.61 7.91 2.67
C LEU A 201 2.46 8.53 4.05
N GLY A 202 2.67 9.85 4.14
CA GLY A 202 2.39 10.63 5.33
C GLY A 202 0.89 10.79 5.59
N ALA A 203 0.49 10.98 6.84
CA ALA A 203 -0.90 11.17 7.23
C ALA A 203 -1.60 12.37 6.54
N SER A 204 -0.80 13.37 6.12
CA SER A 204 -1.24 14.58 5.43
C SER A 204 -1.50 14.42 3.94
N VAL A 205 -1.14 13.28 3.33
CA VAL A 205 -1.37 13.05 1.91
C VAL A 205 -2.85 12.79 1.66
N THR A 206 -3.44 13.58 0.76
CA THR A 206 -4.86 13.51 0.39
C THR A 206 -5.06 13.15 -1.08
N GLU A 207 -4.04 13.28 -1.92
CA GLU A 207 -4.13 13.09 -3.36
C GLU A 207 -2.93 12.31 -3.90
N VAL A 208 -3.14 11.65 -5.03
CA VAL A 208 -2.09 10.92 -5.75
C VAL A 208 -1.36 11.89 -6.67
N CYS A 209 -0.03 11.99 -6.51
CA CYS A 209 0.80 12.76 -7.42
C CYS A 209 0.88 12.05 -8.76
N ARG A 210 0.59 12.76 -9.85
CA ARG A 210 0.53 12.23 -11.22
C ARG A 210 1.91 12.09 -11.88
N ILE A 211 2.86 11.49 -11.15
CA ILE A 211 4.18 11.15 -11.68
C ILE A 211 4.12 9.71 -12.16
N THR A 212 4.55 9.43 -13.39
CA THR A 212 4.60 8.08 -13.95
C THR A 212 6.01 7.48 -13.81
N SER A 213 6.09 6.15 -13.85
CA SER A 213 7.38 5.45 -13.92
C SER A 213 8.14 5.76 -15.21
N GLU A 214 7.44 6.05 -16.32
CA GLU A 214 8.05 6.49 -17.58
C GLU A 214 8.76 7.83 -17.44
N GLU A 215 8.13 8.80 -16.77
CA GLU A 215 8.75 10.09 -16.48
C GLU A 215 9.99 9.92 -15.61
N ILE A 216 9.91 9.11 -14.55
CA ILE A 216 11.06 8.80 -13.68
C ILE A 216 12.19 8.17 -14.49
N MET A 217 11.89 7.17 -15.33
CA MET A 217 12.89 6.52 -16.18
C MET A 217 13.54 7.51 -17.16
N SER A 218 12.75 8.43 -17.73
CA SER A 218 13.24 9.46 -18.64
C SER A 218 14.20 10.41 -17.93
N PHE A 219 13.85 10.91 -16.75
CA PHE A 219 14.73 11.77 -15.95
C PHE A 219 16.01 11.05 -15.51
N LEU A 220 15.90 9.78 -15.09
CA LEU A 220 17.07 8.97 -14.76
C LEU A 220 17.98 8.76 -15.96
N PHE A 221 17.40 8.51 -17.14
CA PHE A 221 18.16 8.35 -18.38
C PHE A 221 18.90 9.65 -18.72
N GLU A 222 18.21 10.79 -18.74
CA GLU A 222 18.82 12.10 -19.01
C GLU A 222 19.95 12.44 -18.01
N PHE A 223 19.74 12.11 -16.73
CA PHE A 223 20.74 12.31 -15.69
C PHE A 223 21.99 11.45 -15.92
N ILE A 224 21.81 10.17 -16.24
CA ILE A 224 22.91 9.24 -16.53
C ILE A 224 23.67 9.70 -17.77
N GLU A 225 22.97 10.08 -18.84
CA GLU A 225 23.58 10.58 -20.08
C GLU A 225 24.45 11.82 -19.82
N SER A 226 23.94 12.77 -19.05
CA SER A 226 24.62 14.02 -18.73
C SER A 226 25.86 13.82 -17.85
N ASN A 227 25.96 12.69 -17.14
CA ASN A 227 27.01 12.44 -16.16
C ASN A 227 27.84 11.17 -16.42
N ARG A 228 27.77 10.57 -17.61
CA ARG A 228 28.43 9.30 -17.99
C ARG A 228 29.91 9.12 -17.63
N ARG A 229 30.64 10.20 -17.34
CA ARG A 229 32.09 10.19 -17.03
C ARG A 229 32.42 10.66 -15.62
N LYS A 230 31.41 10.98 -14.81
CA LYS A 230 31.58 11.47 -13.45
C LYS A 230 31.15 10.38 -12.48
N LYS A 231 31.97 10.12 -11.46
CA LYS A 231 31.50 9.41 -10.28
C LYS A 231 30.63 10.40 -9.49
N ILE A 232 29.38 10.03 -9.27
CA ILE A 232 28.42 10.85 -8.53
C ILE A 232 28.29 10.23 -7.15
N GLU A 233 28.48 11.04 -6.12
CA GLU A 233 28.22 10.62 -4.74
C GLU A 233 26.69 10.67 -4.49
N ILE A 234 26.18 9.77 -3.65
CA ILE A 234 24.72 9.62 -3.46
C ILE A 234 24.07 10.93 -2.95
N GLU A 235 24.80 11.67 -2.13
CA GLU A 235 24.38 12.95 -1.57
C GLU A 235 24.26 14.06 -2.63
N GLU A 236 24.94 13.94 -3.77
CA GLU A 236 24.78 14.86 -4.90
C GLU A 236 23.55 14.50 -5.76
N PHE A 237 23.11 13.25 -5.70
CA PHE A 237 21.97 12.75 -6.45
C PHE A 237 20.61 12.99 -5.76
N LEU A 238 20.57 12.89 -4.42
CA LEU A 238 19.37 13.08 -3.59
C LEU A 238 19.05 14.55 -3.33
#